data_AF-A0A2N1J023-F1
#
_entry.id   AF-A0A2N1J023-F1
#
_cell.length_a   1.000
_cell.length_b   1.000
_cell.length_c   1.000
_cell.angle_alpha   90.00
_cell.angle_beta   90.00
_cell.angle_gamma   90.00
#
_symmetry.space_group_name_H-M   'P 1'
#
loop_
_entity.id
_entity.type
_entity.pdbx_description
1 polymer ?
#
loop_
_entity_poly.entity_id
_entity_poly.type
_entity_poly.pdbx_seq_one_letter_code
_entity_poly.pdbx_strand_id
1 'polypeptide(L)'
;MRYLLAFIITANLAFASVFYAKLEPINSYKVKSSVSGKVIFSNEEIEGKRAANSTIIEIDSYVDKVDLKQTQKKLQAVNSMIEIEKRNYERMNRVSSKSEFEKDNQKIKVINLETTKADIEIKIANLKDSIKNKKLIEKSNYIYNINVKKDDYVTPGTLLYEAKDLSKGKLEIFIPIEDIETIKTKDIYIDDKKSDLKIAKIYDVADSEHISSYKVELHIKDVKKFSRLVKIEFR
;
A
#
# COMPACT_ATOMS: atom_id res chain seq x y z
N MET A 1 -35.09 23.43 51.29
CA MET A 1 -34.86 21.96 51.11
C MET A 1 -35.40 21.42 49.79
N ARG A 2 -36.68 21.60 49.42
CA ARG A 2 -37.24 21.07 48.15
C ARG A 2 -36.55 21.56 46.86
N TYR A 3 -36.18 22.84 46.78
CA TYR A 3 -35.48 23.40 45.60
C TYR A 3 -34.00 22.99 45.51
N LEU A 4 -33.38 22.60 46.62
CA LEU A 4 -31.99 22.18 46.68
C LEU A 4 -31.80 20.76 46.12
N LEU A 5 -32.79 19.89 46.33
CA LEU A 5 -32.89 18.56 45.72
C LEU A 5 -33.09 18.62 44.20
N ALA A 6 -33.91 19.55 43.72
CA ALA A 6 -34.11 19.75 42.28
C ALA A 6 -32.80 20.21 41.58
N PHE A 7 -32.01 21.07 42.23
CA PHE A 7 -30.73 21.53 41.70
C PHE A 7 -29.66 20.42 41.64
N ILE A 8 -29.66 19.50 42.61
CA ILE A 8 -28.76 18.33 42.63
C ILE A 8 -29.13 17.33 41.54
N ILE A 9 -30.42 17.15 41.23
CA ILE A 9 -30.88 16.27 40.15
C ILE A 9 -30.52 16.85 38.77
N THR A 10 -30.64 18.17 38.57
CA THR A 10 -30.22 18.80 37.31
C THR A 10 -28.71 18.83 37.12
N ALA A 11 -27.93 18.90 38.21
CA ALA A 11 -26.46 18.89 38.14
C ALA A 11 -25.88 17.55 37.65
N ASN A 12 -26.57 16.43 37.85
CA ASN A 12 -26.09 15.10 37.45
C ASN A 12 -26.35 14.75 35.98
N LEU A 13 -27.14 15.55 35.25
CA LEU A 13 -27.51 15.29 33.85
C LEU A 13 -26.55 15.93 32.82
N ALA A 14 -25.50 16.63 33.28
CA ALA A 14 -24.68 17.49 32.42
C ALA A 14 -23.30 16.93 32.03
N PHE A 15 -23.00 15.64 32.31
CA PHE A 15 -21.72 15.04 31.93
C PHE A 15 -21.72 14.57 30.46
N ALA A 16 -21.69 15.55 29.54
CA ALA A 16 -21.31 15.29 28.16
C ALA A 16 -19.79 15.22 28.08
N SER A 17 -19.25 14.10 27.60
CA SER A 17 -17.82 13.99 27.32
C SER A 17 -17.54 14.69 25.99
N VAL A 18 -16.78 15.79 26.06
CA VAL A 18 -16.43 16.63 24.90
C VAL A 18 -15.01 16.33 24.48
N PHE A 19 -14.85 15.99 23.20
CA PHE A 19 -13.57 15.72 22.56
C PHE A 19 -13.38 16.62 21.36
N TYR A 20 -12.13 16.88 21.01
CA TYR A 20 -11.77 17.59 19.80
C TYR A 20 -10.85 16.73 18.96
N ALA A 21 -11.16 16.60 17.68
CA ALA A 21 -10.32 15.88 16.75
C ALA A 21 -10.14 16.66 15.45
N LYS A 22 -9.00 16.45 14.82
CA LYS A 22 -8.75 16.95 13.47
C LYS A 22 -9.42 16.02 12.47
N LEU A 23 -10.14 16.59 11.51
CA LEU A 23 -10.76 15.84 10.43
C LEU A 23 -9.71 15.46 9.38
N GLU A 24 -9.24 14.23 9.45
CA GLU A 24 -8.19 13.72 8.57
C GLU A 24 -8.77 12.90 7.41
N PRO A 25 -8.03 12.72 6.31
CA PRO A 25 -8.35 11.71 5.30
C PRO A 25 -8.48 10.32 5.92
N ILE A 26 -9.35 9.48 5.37
CA ILE A 26 -9.52 8.11 5.86
C ILE A 26 -8.20 7.33 5.84
N ASN A 27 -7.44 7.46 4.75
CA ASN A 27 -6.13 6.86 4.59
C ASN A 27 -5.15 7.88 4.02
N SER A 28 -3.91 7.80 4.49
CA SER A 28 -2.76 8.52 3.93
C SER A 28 -1.69 7.49 3.55
N TYR A 29 -1.21 7.56 2.32
CA TYR A 29 -0.26 6.64 1.74
C TYR A 29 1.05 7.36 1.46
N LYS A 30 2.15 6.77 1.93
CA LYS A 30 3.51 7.19 1.59
C LYS A 30 4.04 6.26 0.52
N VAL A 31 4.01 6.70 -0.73
CA VAL A 31 4.43 5.86 -1.87
C VAL A 31 5.94 5.95 -1.98
N LYS A 32 6.60 4.78 -1.88
CA LYS A 32 8.05 4.65 -1.90
C LYS A 32 8.50 3.92 -3.16
N SER A 33 9.74 4.13 -3.57
CA SER A 33 10.31 3.40 -4.70
C SER A 33 10.57 1.95 -4.34
N SER A 34 10.21 1.03 -5.22
CA SER A 34 10.61 -0.38 -5.14
C SER A 34 11.90 -0.67 -5.93
N VAL A 35 12.35 0.29 -6.73
CA VAL A 35 13.42 0.13 -7.73
C VAL A 35 14.40 1.28 -7.68
N SER A 36 15.64 1.03 -8.11
CA SER A 36 16.63 2.08 -8.31
C SER A 36 16.54 2.69 -9.70
N GLY A 37 16.86 3.97 -9.82
CA GLY A 37 17.08 4.60 -11.12
C GLY A 37 16.99 6.11 -11.08
N LYS A 38 17.24 6.70 -12.24
CA LYS A 38 17.08 8.14 -12.46
C LYS A 38 15.62 8.45 -12.79
N VAL A 39 15.03 9.44 -12.15
CA VAL A 39 13.68 9.94 -12.45
C VAL A 39 13.74 10.70 -13.77
N ILE A 40 12.98 10.25 -14.77
CA ILE A 40 12.90 10.90 -16.09
C ILE A 40 11.69 11.83 -16.20
N PHE A 41 10.69 11.63 -15.34
CA PHE A 41 9.47 12.43 -15.28
C PHE A 41 8.95 12.51 -13.86
N SER A 42 8.53 13.71 -13.45
CA SER A 42 7.83 13.99 -12.20
C SER A 42 6.73 15.01 -12.47
N ASN A 43 5.49 14.70 -12.10
CA ASN A 43 4.31 15.52 -12.40
C ASN A 43 4.02 16.53 -11.28
N GLU A 44 4.89 17.52 -11.11
CA GLU A 44 4.74 18.53 -10.04
C GLU A 44 3.41 19.30 -10.11
N GLU A 45 2.82 19.45 -11.29
CA GLU A 45 1.57 20.20 -11.50
C GLU A 45 0.33 19.55 -10.86
N ILE A 46 0.42 18.28 -10.48
CA ILE A 46 -0.69 17.54 -9.87
C ILE A 46 -0.72 17.63 -8.35
N GLU A 47 0.32 18.21 -7.74
CA GLU A 47 0.30 18.52 -6.32
C GLU A 47 -0.93 19.37 -5.97
N GLY A 48 -1.63 18.98 -4.91
CA GLY A 48 -2.87 19.63 -4.52
C GLY A 48 -4.11 19.23 -5.34
N LYS A 49 -4.01 18.24 -6.23
CA LYS A 49 -5.12 17.78 -7.09
C LYS A 49 -5.35 16.27 -6.97
N ARG A 50 -6.48 15.80 -7.51
CA ARG A 50 -6.77 14.36 -7.65
C ARG A 50 -6.01 13.79 -8.85
N ALA A 51 -5.45 12.60 -8.69
CA ALA A 51 -4.58 11.99 -9.68
C ALA A 51 -5.27 11.67 -11.02
N ALA A 52 -6.53 11.25 -11.02
CA ALA A 52 -7.33 10.97 -12.22
C ALA A 52 -6.64 10.07 -13.28
N ASN A 53 -6.02 8.96 -12.84
CA ASN A 53 -5.24 8.01 -13.66
C ASN A 53 -4.01 8.62 -14.36
N SER A 54 -3.45 9.68 -13.80
CA SER A 54 -2.23 10.30 -14.32
C SER A 54 -0.98 9.51 -13.93
N THR A 55 0.05 9.66 -14.75
CA THR A 55 1.42 9.27 -14.36
C THR A 55 1.94 10.33 -13.40
N ILE A 56 2.44 9.88 -12.24
CA ILE A 56 2.98 10.76 -11.20
C ILE A 56 4.48 10.85 -11.36
N ILE A 57 5.15 9.69 -11.44
CA ILE A 57 6.60 9.58 -11.58
C ILE A 57 6.94 8.50 -12.60
N GLU A 58 7.96 8.75 -13.41
CA GLU A 58 8.58 7.73 -14.25
C GLU A 58 10.10 7.70 -14.00
N ILE A 59 10.61 6.50 -13.79
CA ILE A 59 12.01 6.17 -13.58
C ILE A 59 12.55 5.52 -14.87
N ASP A 60 13.79 5.80 -15.21
CA ASP A 60 14.42 5.26 -16.42
C ASP A 60 14.44 3.73 -16.42
N SER A 61 13.76 3.16 -17.43
CA SER A 61 13.62 1.71 -17.66
C SER A 61 14.33 1.24 -18.93
N TYR A 62 15.11 2.08 -19.59
CA TYR A 62 15.73 1.76 -20.88
C TYR A 62 16.62 0.51 -20.80
N VAL A 63 17.56 0.48 -19.86
CA VAL A 63 18.51 -0.64 -19.70
C VAL A 63 17.75 -1.94 -19.38
N ASP A 64 16.80 -1.90 -18.46
CA ASP A 64 15.99 -3.07 -18.08
C ASP A 64 15.20 -3.62 -19.28
N LYS A 65 14.62 -2.75 -20.11
CA LYS A 65 13.89 -3.15 -21.33
C LYS A 65 14.81 -3.83 -22.34
N VAL A 66 16.03 -3.32 -22.51
CA VAL A 66 17.05 -3.93 -23.36
C VAL A 66 17.45 -5.31 -22.81
N ASP A 67 17.74 -5.41 -21.51
CA ASP A 67 18.10 -6.69 -20.88
C ASP A 67 16.97 -7.72 -20.95
N LEU A 68 15.71 -7.29 -20.78
CA LEU A 68 14.54 -8.15 -20.93
C LEU A 68 14.46 -8.74 -22.35
N LYS A 69 14.63 -7.90 -23.38
CA LYS A 69 14.61 -8.35 -24.78
C LYS A 69 15.72 -9.34 -25.06
N GLN A 70 16.93 -9.10 -24.56
CA GLN A 70 18.06 -10.01 -24.77
C GLN A 70 17.88 -11.31 -23.99
N THR A 71 17.37 -11.25 -22.77
CA THR A 71 17.11 -12.42 -21.93
C THR A 71 16.01 -13.30 -22.54
N GLN A 72 14.98 -12.72 -23.15
CA GLN A 72 13.98 -13.47 -23.93
C GLN A 72 14.57 -14.20 -25.14
N LYS A 73 15.50 -13.56 -25.87
CA LYS A 73 16.22 -14.24 -26.97
C LYS A 73 17.09 -15.39 -26.45
N LYS A 74 17.76 -15.21 -25.32
CA LYS A 74 18.51 -16.30 -24.66
C LYS A 74 17.60 -17.47 -24.30
N LEU A 75 16.40 -17.20 -23.76
CA LEU A 75 15.41 -18.23 -23.46
C LEU A 75 15.02 -19.02 -24.72
N GLN A 76 14.79 -18.34 -25.85
CA GLN A 76 14.49 -19.00 -27.12
C GLN A 76 15.63 -19.92 -27.56
N ALA A 77 16.88 -19.45 -27.50
CA ALA A 77 18.04 -20.26 -27.85
C ALA A 77 18.19 -21.49 -26.94
N VAL A 78 18.03 -21.33 -25.62
CA VAL A 78 18.09 -22.42 -24.65
C VAL A 78 16.97 -23.43 -24.89
N ASN A 79 15.74 -22.98 -25.16
CA ASN A 79 14.65 -23.88 -25.53
C ASN A 79 14.99 -24.72 -26.77
N SER A 80 15.56 -24.11 -27.82
CA SER A 80 16.01 -24.86 -28.99
C SER A 80 17.11 -25.88 -28.66
N MET A 81 18.04 -25.53 -27.76
CA MET A 81 19.08 -26.47 -27.29
C MET A 81 18.46 -27.64 -26.54
N ILE A 82 17.50 -27.39 -25.64
CA ILE A 82 16.77 -28.44 -24.90
C ILE A 82 16.10 -29.41 -25.89
N GLU A 83 15.40 -28.89 -26.90
CA GLU A 83 14.73 -29.72 -27.92
C GLU A 83 15.71 -30.58 -28.73
N ILE A 84 16.90 -30.07 -29.03
CA ILE A 84 17.95 -30.83 -29.71
C ILE A 84 18.48 -31.93 -28.78
N GLU A 85 18.85 -31.57 -27.55
CA GLU A 85 19.47 -32.50 -26.60
C GLU A 85 18.49 -33.59 -26.13
N LYS A 86 17.20 -33.27 -26.00
CA LYS A 86 16.13 -34.25 -25.73
C LYS A 86 15.99 -35.26 -26.86
N ARG A 87 15.91 -34.80 -28.11
CA ARG A 87 15.87 -35.69 -29.28
C ARG A 87 17.14 -36.56 -29.36
N ASN A 88 18.31 -36.01 -29.04
CA ASN A 88 19.56 -36.76 -29.00
C ASN A 88 19.53 -37.83 -27.91
N TYR A 89 19.04 -37.50 -26.70
CA TYR A 89 18.86 -38.46 -25.61
C TYR A 89 17.91 -39.59 -26.01
N GLU A 90 16.75 -39.27 -26.57
CA GLU A 90 15.75 -40.25 -27.03
C GLU A 90 16.32 -41.21 -28.07
N ARG A 91 17.06 -40.67 -29.05
CA ARG A 91 17.76 -41.48 -30.07
C ARG A 91 18.78 -42.39 -29.42
N MET A 92 19.60 -41.86 -28.51
CA MET A 92 20.66 -42.61 -27.87
C MET A 92 20.13 -43.70 -26.94
N ASN A 93 18.99 -43.47 -26.29
CA ASN A 93 18.35 -44.46 -25.44
C ASN A 93 17.88 -45.69 -26.22
N ARG A 94 17.48 -45.52 -27.48
CA ARG A 94 17.10 -46.60 -28.41
C ARG A 94 18.29 -47.41 -28.94
N VAL A 95 19.53 -46.94 -28.76
CA VAL A 95 20.73 -47.65 -29.19
C VAL A 95 21.20 -48.57 -28.06
N SER A 96 21.18 -49.88 -28.31
CA SER A 96 21.60 -50.90 -27.35
C SER A 96 23.11 -50.96 -27.14
N SER A 97 23.91 -50.58 -28.15
CA SER A 97 25.37 -50.54 -28.07
C SER A 97 25.93 -49.34 -27.29
N LYS A 98 25.07 -48.43 -26.83
CA LYS A 98 25.47 -47.27 -26.03
C LYS A 98 25.40 -47.60 -24.55
N SER A 99 26.46 -47.27 -23.83
CA SER A 99 26.55 -47.51 -22.39
C SER A 99 25.53 -46.68 -21.63
N GLU A 100 25.07 -47.18 -20.48
CA GLU A 100 24.21 -46.41 -19.58
C GLU A 100 24.89 -45.10 -19.14
N PHE A 101 26.19 -45.14 -18.90
CA PHE A 101 26.99 -43.95 -18.59
C PHE A 101 26.89 -42.86 -19.66
N GLU A 102 26.97 -43.21 -20.95
CA GLU A 102 26.78 -42.24 -22.04
C GLU A 102 25.35 -41.68 -22.02
N LYS A 103 24.34 -42.55 -21.81
CA LYS A 103 22.92 -42.16 -21.73
C LYS A 103 22.67 -41.19 -20.59
N ASP A 104 23.21 -41.47 -19.41
CA ASP A 104 23.08 -40.61 -18.24
C ASP A 104 23.78 -39.27 -18.43
N ASN A 105 24.98 -39.25 -19.02
CA ASN A 105 25.66 -37.99 -19.34
C ASN A 105 24.84 -37.10 -20.28
N GLN A 106 24.18 -37.69 -21.28
CA GLN A 106 23.31 -36.94 -22.18
C GLN A 106 22.04 -36.45 -21.48
N LYS A 107 21.46 -37.24 -20.57
CA LYS A 107 20.34 -36.83 -19.73
C LYS A 107 20.71 -35.66 -18.82
N ILE A 108 21.90 -35.69 -18.21
CA ILE A 108 22.42 -34.62 -17.36
C ILE A 108 22.54 -33.31 -18.14
N LYS A 109 22.96 -33.33 -19.41
CA LYS A 109 22.99 -32.12 -20.26
C LYS A 109 21.60 -31.51 -20.42
N VAL A 110 20.57 -32.33 -20.66
CA VAL A 110 19.18 -31.85 -20.76
C VAL A 110 18.75 -31.19 -19.44
N ILE A 111 19.00 -31.85 -18.30
CA ILE A 111 18.63 -31.34 -16.97
C ILE A 111 19.34 -30.01 -16.67
N ASN A 112 20.61 -29.88 -17.03
CA ASN A 112 21.38 -28.64 -16.83
C ASN A 112 20.81 -27.48 -17.68
N LEU A 113 20.39 -27.76 -18.92
CA LEU A 113 19.74 -26.76 -19.77
C LEU A 113 18.35 -26.38 -19.24
N GLU A 114 17.59 -27.33 -18.70
CA GLU A 114 16.29 -27.06 -18.05
C GLU A 114 16.46 -26.21 -16.79
N THR A 115 17.50 -26.45 -16.00
CA THR A 115 17.85 -25.61 -14.85
C THR A 115 18.20 -24.19 -15.31
N THR A 116 19.03 -24.07 -16.34
CA THR A 116 19.37 -22.76 -16.94
C THR A 116 18.13 -22.02 -17.45
N LYS A 117 17.18 -22.75 -18.05
CA LYS A 117 15.90 -22.18 -18.49
C LYS A 117 15.12 -21.59 -17.31
N ALA A 118 15.01 -22.33 -16.20
CA ALA A 118 14.31 -21.85 -15.01
C ALA A 118 14.94 -20.56 -14.45
N ASP A 119 16.27 -20.49 -14.39
CA ASP A 119 16.98 -19.27 -13.95
C ASP A 119 16.70 -18.07 -14.87
N ILE A 120 16.67 -18.30 -16.18
CA ILE A 120 16.34 -17.27 -17.18
C ILE A 120 14.89 -16.79 -17.01
N GLU A 121 13.95 -17.69 -16.74
CA GLU A 121 12.54 -17.35 -16.51
C GLU A 121 12.36 -16.49 -15.25
N ILE A 122 13.05 -16.83 -14.16
CA ILE A 122 13.10 -16.01 -12.93
C ILE A 122 13.65 -14.62 -13.25
N LYS A 123 14.76 -14.54 -14.00
CA LYS A 123 15.34 -13.25 -14.40
C LYS A 123 14.34 -12.40 -15.22
N ILE A 124 13.61 -13.02 -16.15
CA ILE A 124 12.57 -12.34 -16.94
C ILE A 124 11.46 -11.80 -16.04
N ALA A 125 11.02 -12.58 -15.06
CA ALA A 125 9.99 -12.14 -14.11
C ALA A 125 10.46 -10.91 -13.31
N ASN A 126 11.69 -10.94 -12.78
CA ASN A 126 12.27 -9.83 -12.03
C ASN A 126 12.40 -8.56 -12.89
N LEU A 127 12.84 -8.69 -14.15
CA LEU A 127 12.94 -7.55 -15.07
C LEU A 127 11.58 -6.95 -15.40
N LYS A 128 10.56 -7.79 -15.64
CA LYS A 128 9.19 -7.32 -15.88
C LYS A 128 8.63 -6.57 -14.68
N ASP A 129 8.86 -7.08 -13.48
CA ASP A 129 8.43 -6.42 -12.24
C ASP A 129 9.15 -5.09 -12.05
N SER A 130 10.48 -5.05 -12.22
CA SER A 130 11.26 -3.81 -12.17
C SER A 130 10.72 -2.75 -13.14
N ILE A 131 10.53 -3.11 -14.42
CA ILE A 131 10.04 -2.18 -15.45
C ILE A 131 8.64 -1.66 -15.11
N LYS A 132 7.76 -2.52 -14.60
CA LYS A 132 6.42 -2.11 -14.17
C LYS A 132 6.49 -1.11 -13.02
N ASN A 133 7.35 -1.36 -12.03
CA ASN A 133 7.51 -0.52 -10.85
C ASN A 133 8.25 0.81 -11.14
N LYS A 134 8.84 0.97 -12.32
CA LYS A 134 9.45 2.23 -12.77
C LYS A 134 8.43 3.25 -13.30
N LYS A 135 7.19 2.87 -13.59
CA LYS A 135 6.13 3.80 -14.00
C LYS A 135 5.01 3.82 -12.96
N LEU A 136 4.88 4.93 -12.25
CA LEU A 136 3.93 5.08 -11.16
C LEU A 136 2.72 5.87 -11.64
N ILE A 137 1.56 5.21 -11.63
CA ILE A 137 0.27 5.75 -12.03
C ILE A 137 -0.65 5.72 -10.81
N GLU A 138 -1.21 6.87 -10.44
CA GLU A 138 -2.19 6.97 -9.36
C GLU A 138 -3.59 7.19 -9.96
N LYS A 139 -4.57 6.44 -9.45
CA LYS A 139 -5.90 6.37 -10.06
C LYS A 139 -6.79 7.53 -9.63
N SER A 140 -6.96 7.71 -8.32
CA SER A 140 -8.03 8.59 -7.80
C SER A 140 -7.64 9.40 -6.58
N ASN A 141 -6.55 9.02 -5.90
CA ASN A 141 -6.16 9.68 -4.66
C ASN A 141 -5.73 11.13 -4.90
N TYR A 142 -5.85 11.94 -3.85
CA TYR A 142 -5.33 13.30 -3.84
C TYR A 142 -3.83 13.27 -3.63
N ILE A 143 -3.06 13.93 -4.50
CA ILE A 143 -1.61 14.02 -4.38
C ILE A 143 -1.28 15.17 -3.44
N TYR A 144 -0.76 14.85 -2.27
CA TYR A 144 -0.43 15.85 -1.25
C TYR A 144 0.86 16.58 -1.60
N ASN A 145 1.90 15.84 -1.94
CA ASN A 145 3.19 16.36 -2.36
C ASN A 145 3.97 15.28 -3.12
N ILE A 146 4.88 15.71 -3.97
CA ILE A 146 5.86 14.88 -4.65
C ILE A 146 7.23 15.23 -4.08
N ASN A 147 7.97 14.20 -3.65
CA ASN A 147 9.22 14.33 -2.93
C ASN A 147 10.47 14.21 -3.82
N VAL A 148 10.29 13.90 -5.10
CA VAL A 148 11.38 13.73 -6.07
C VAL A 148 11.11 14.52 -7.35
N LYS A 149 12.19 15.04 -7.93
CA LYS A 149 12.15 15.83 -9.15
C LYS A 149 12.70 15.05 -10.32
N LYS A 150 12.46 15.58 -11.53
CA LYS A 150 13.15 15.09 -12.72
C LYS A 150 14.67 15.19 -12.50
N ASP A 151 15.37 14.18 -12.98
CA ASP A 151 16.81 13.99 -12.86
C ASP A 151 17.34 13.54 -11.49
N ASP A 152 16.48 13.44 -10.46
CA ASP A 152 16.86 12.84 -9.18
C ASP A 152 17.15 11.34 -9.32
N TYR A 153 18.04 10.84 -8.46
CA TYR A 153 18.31 9.42 -8.32
C TYR A 153 17.60 8.86 -7.10
N VAL A 154 16.88 7.75 -7.29
CA VAL A 154 16.15 7.07 -6.22
C VAL A 154 16.66 5.66 -6.02
N THR A 155 16.51 5.16 -4.80
CA THR A 155 16.79 3.77 -4.43
C THR A 155 15.54 3.13 -3.82
N PRO A 156 15.48 1.80 -3.70
CA PRO A 156 14.41 1.14 -2.97
C PRO A 156 14.23 1.75 -1.57
N GLY A 157 12.99 2.08 -1.22
CA GLY A 157 12.62 2.74 0.03
C GLY A 157 12.60 4.27 0.00
N THR A 158 13.14 4.92 -1.03
CA THR A 158 13.05 6.39 -1.19
C THR A 158 11.59 6.83 -1.28
N LEU A 159 11.20 7.84 -0.50
CA LEU A 159 9.86 8.42 -0.55
C LEU A 159 9.68 9.19 -1.86
N LEU A 160 8.67 8.82 -2.63
CA LEU A 160 8.41 9.37 -3.96
C LEU A 160 7.32 10.44 -3.92
N TYR A 161 6.16 10.12 -3.34
CA TYR A 161 5.06 11.06 -3.16
C TYR A 161 4.13 10.58 -2.04
N GLU A 162 3.33 11.50 -1.52
CA GLU A 162 2.26 11.17 -0.58
C GLU A 162 0.89 11.35 -1.24
N ALA A 163 0.03 10.35 -1.07
CA ALA A 163 -1.32 10.33 -1.59
C ALA A 163 -2.34 10.17 -0.45
N LYS A 164 -3.48 10.84 -0.55
CA LYS A 164 -4.53 10.85 0.47
C LYS A 164 -5.85 10.39 -0.13
N ASP A 165 -6.50 9.45 0.54
CA ASP A 165 -7.87 9.05 0.21
C ASP A 165 -8.84 10.03 0.86
N LEU A 166 -9.47 10.86 0.03
CA LEU A 166 -10.43 11.87 0.45
C LEU A 166 -11.89 11.39 0.33
N SER A 167 -12.14 10.09 0.18
CA SER A 167 -13.50 9.54 0.06
C SER A 167 -14.30 9.69 1.35
N LYS A 168 -13.64 9.60 2.50
CA LYS A 168 -14.21 9.75 3.84
C LYS A 168 -13.26 10.54 4.73
N GLY A 169 -13.82 11.18 5.74
CA GLY A 169 -13.06 11.72 6.86
C GLY A 169 -12.92 10.72 7.98
N LYS A 170 -11.80 10.77 8.66
CA LYS A 170 -11.51 10.07 9.90
C LYS A 170 -11.32 11.10 11.00
N LEU A 171 -11.98 10.87 12.12
CA LEU A 171 -11.74 11.58 13.37
C LEU A 171 -11.16 10.57 14.35
N GLU A 172 -9.97 10.87 14.87
CA GLU A 172 -9.32 10.08 15.91
C GLU A 172 -9.45 10.84 17.23
N ILE A 173 -10.03 10.18 18.23
CA ILE A 173 -10.18 10.70 19.60
C ILE A 173 -9.63 9.68 20.58
N PHE A 174 -9.12 10.17 21.71
CA PHE A 174 -8.65 9.35 22.81
C PHE A 174 -9.65 9.47 23.95
N ILE A 175 -10.27 8.34 24.30
CA ILE A 175 -11.33 8.26 25.31
C ILE A 175 -10.80 7.48 26.52
N PRO A 176 -10.97 7.99 27.75
CA PRO A 176 -10.57 7.27 28.96
C PRO A 176 -11.14 5.86 29.00
N ILE A 177 -10.33 4.89 29.44
CA ILE A 177 -10.69 3.46 29.44
C ILE A 177 -11.99 3.22 30.23
N GLU A 178 -12.17 3.93 31.33
CA GLU A 178 -13.35 3.84 32.21
C GLU A 178 -14.65 4.26 31.51
N ASP A 179 -14.56 5.16 30.52
CA ASP A 179 -15.72 5.76 29.84
C ASP A 179 -16.15 5.00 28.58
N ILE A 180 -15.34 4.04 28.12
CA ILE A 180 -15.54 3.37 26.82
C ILE A 180 -16.86 2.61 26.76
N GLU A 181 -17.22 1.85 27.81
CA GLU A 181 -18.48 1.09 27.83
C GLU A 181 -19.71 2.01 27.84
N THR A 182 -19.59 3.16 28.52
CA THR A 182 -20.66 4.17 28.59
C THR A 182 -20.85 4.89 27.25
N ILE A 183 -19.78 5.09 26.50
CA ILE A 183 -19.81 5.84 25.23
C ILE A 183 -20.35 5.02 24.05
N LYS A 184 -20.24 3.68 24.09
CA LYS A 184 -20.78 2.80 23.04
C LYS A 184 -22.29 2.95 22.83
N THR A 185 -23.04 3.36 23.86
CA THR A 185 -24.50 3.46 23.84
C THR A 185 -25.02 4.89 23.64
N LYS A 186 -24.14 5.89 23.66
CA LYS A 186 -24.49 7.31 23.57
C LYS A 186 -24.68 7.79 22.13
N ASP A 187 -25.49 8.84 21.98
CA ASP A 187 -25.65 9.53 20.71
C ASP A 187 -24.41 10.39 20.42
N ILE A 188 -23.94 10.39 19.16
CA ILE A 188 -22.77 11.15 18.75
C ILE A 188 -23.20 12.50 18.15
N TYR A 189 -22.69 13.58 18.71
CA TYR A 189 -22.88 14.94 18.21
C TYR A 189 -21.58 15.46 17.61
N ILE A 190 -21.69 16.12 16.46
CA ILE A 190 -20.57 16.75 15.74
C ILE A 190 -20.88 18.24 15.59
N ASP A 191 -20.01 19.10 16.12
CA ASP A 191 -20.22 20.56 16.16
C ASP A 191 -21.63 20.92 16.68
N ASP A 192 -22.00 20.34 17.82
CA ASP A 192 -23.30 20.48 18.52
C ASP A 192 -24.54 19.96 17.76
N LYS A 193 -24.35 19.30 16.61
CA LYS A 193 -25.44 18.69 15.82
C LYS A 193 -25.47 17.18 16.00
N LYS A 194 -26.65 16.63 16.28
CA LYS A 194 -26.85 15.17 16.35
C LYS A 194 -26.47 14.56 15.00
N SER A 195 -25.70 13.48 15.04
CA SER A 195 -25.24 12.78 13.84
C SER A 195 -25.67 11.31 13.88
N ASP A 196 -25.88 10.71 12.71
CA ASP A 196 -26.14 9.27 12.57
C ASP A 196 -24.85 8.44 12.55
N LEU A 197 -23.73 9.04 13.00
CA LEU A 197 -22.44 8.39 13.03
C LEU A 197 -22.43 7.30 14.09
N LYS A 198 -21.69 6.23 13.79
CA LYS A 198 -21.38 5.17 14.74
C LYS A 198 -19.87 5.10 14.92
N ILE A 199 -19.47 4.61 16.07
CA ILE A 199 -18.07 4.28 16.33
C ILE A 199 -17.62 3.25 15.28
N ALA A 200 -16.60 3.60 14.50
CA ALA A 200 -16.11 2.73 13.46
C ALA A 200 -15.13 1.69 14.03
N LYS A 201 -14.28 2.13 14.98
CA LYS A 201 -13.28 1.27 15.62
C LYS A 201 -12.92 1.79 17.00
N ILE A 202 -12.69 0.85 17.92
CA ILE A 202 -12.10 1.08 19.24
C ILE A 202 -10.84 0.22 19.28
N TYR A 203 -9.73 0.78 19.74
CA TYR A 203 -8.49 0.04 19.94
C TYR A 203 -8.42 -0.44 21.39
N ASP A 204 -8.40 -1.75 21.59
CA ASP A 204 -8.41 -2.38 22.93
C ASP A 204 -7.06 -2.28 23.67
N VAL A 205 -6.06 -1.65 23.04
CA VAL A 205 -4.74 -1.40 23.60
C VAL A 205 -4.53 0.10 23.67
N ALA A 206 -4.12 0.57 24.84
CA ALA A 206 -3.83 1.98 25.08
C ALA A 206 -2.70 2.48 24.16
N ASP A 207 -2.80 3.74 23.77
CA ASP A 207 -1.81 4.37 22.90
C ASP A 207 -0.48 4.60 23.64
N SER A 208 0.63 4.67 22.89
CA SER A 208 1.95 4.95 23.45
C SER A 208 2.04 6.29 24.17
N GLU A 209 1.30 7.30 23.72
CA GLU A 209 1.26 8.63 24.35
C GLU A 209 0.12 8.74 25.36
N HIS A 210 -1.02 8.09 25.09
CA HIS A 210 -2.22 8.14 25.93
C HIS A 210 -2.50 6.80 26.63
N ILE A 211 -1.68 6.47 27.62
CA ILE A 211 -1.69 5.17 28.31
C ILE A 211 -2.97 4.84 29.09
N SER A 212 -3.78 5.84 29.43
CA SER A 212 -5.05 5.69 30.16
C SER A 212 -6.28 5.86 29.27
N SER A 213 -6.10 5.89 27.95
CA SER A 213 -7.17 6.10 26.99
C SER A 213 -7.09 5.13 25.82
N TYR A 214 -8.25 4.72 25.32
CA TYR A 214 -8.34 3.99 24.07
C TYR A 214 -8.54 4.95 22.91
N LYS A 215 -7.83 4.66 21.81
CA LYS A 215 -8.06 5.34 20.55
C LYS A 215 -9.40 4.89 19.98
N VAL A 216 -10.21 5.85 19.54
CA VAL A 216 -11.51 5.61 18.92
C VAL A 216 -11.57 6.37 17.60
N GLU A 217 -12.03 5.69 16.56
CA GLU A 217 -12.16 6.23 15.21
C GLU A 217 -13.63 6.41 14.84
N LEU A 218 -13.96 7.60 14.32
CA LEU A 218 -15.25 7.90 13.70
C LEU A 218 -15.05 8.20 12.21
N HIS A 219 -15.92 7.65 11.36
CA HIS A 219 -15.85 7.86 9.91
C HIS A 219 -16.98 8.75 9.40
N ILE A 220 -16.62 9.88 8.80
CA ILE A 220 -17.54 10.86 8.25
C ILE A 220 -17.59 10.72 6.72
N LYS A 221 -18.80 10.71 6.15
CA LYS A 221 -19.02 10.76 4.69
C LYS A 221 -19.18 12.21 4.22
N ASP A 222 -18.98 12.44 2.92
CA ASP A 222 -19.26 13.72 2.25
C ASP A 222 -18.52 14.93 2.85
N VAL A 223 -17.26 14.73 3.23
CA VAL A 223 -16.40 15.78 3.78
C VAL A 223 -16.01 16.77 2.68
N LYS A 224 -16.39 18.04 2.87
CA LYS A 224 -16.03 19.14 1.95
C LYS A 224 -14.65 19.74 2.21
N LYS A 225 -14.24 19.81 3.48
CA LYS A 225 -12.98 20.42 3.92
C LYS A 225 -12.33 19.55 4.98
N PHE A 226 -11.11 19.12 4.71
CA PHE A 226 -10.26 18.35 5.63
C PHE A 226 -9.36 19.29 6.45
N SER A 227 -8.70 18.74 7.47
CA SER A 227 -7.80 19.44 8.40
C SER A 227 -8.45 20.50 9.29
N ARG A 228 -9.79 20.49 9.42
CA ARG A 228 -10.49 21.32 10.41
C ARG A 228 -10.57 20.60 11.76
N LEU A 229 -10.51 21.36 12.85
CA LEU A 229 -10.81 20.85 14.18
C LEU A 229 -12.33 20.73 14.32
N VAL A 230 -12.79 19.60 14.85
CA VAL A 230 -14.20 19.26 14.99
C VAL A 230 -14.47 18.91 16.44
N LYS A 231 -15.54 19.46 16.99
CA LYS A 231 -16.03 19.13 18.34
C LYS A 231 -16.89 17.89 18.27
N ILE A 232 -16.62 16.92 19.12
CA ILE A 232 -17.33 15.63 19.23
C ILE A 232 -17.87 15.52 20.64
N GLU A 233 -19.15 15.19 20.79
CA GLU A 233 -19.75 14.98 22.10
C GLU A 233 -20.52 13.67 22.12
N PHE A 234 -20.40 12.94 23.23
CA PHE A 234 -21.24 11.78 23.52
C PHE A 234 -22.26 12.14 24.58
N ARG A 235 -23.53 12.16 24.18
CA ARG A 235 -24.67 12.50 25.05
C ARG A 235 -25.57 11.29 25.26
#